data_AF-A0A087UA59-F1
#
_entry.id   AF-A0A087UA59-F1
#
_cell.length_a   1.000
_cell.length_b   1.000
_cell.length_c   1.000
_cell.angle_alpha   90.00
_cell.angle_beta   90.00
_cell.angle_gamma   90.00
#
_symmetry.space_group_name_H-M   'P 1'
#
loop_
_entity.id
_entity.type
_entity.pdbx_description
1 polymer ?
#
loop_
_entity_poly.entity_id
_entity_poly.type
_entity_poly.pdbx_seq_one_letter_code
_entity_poly.pdbx_strand_id
1 'polypeptide(L)'
;MSLEELRNLLKIPGYSEVSTEDTAEWMMYASSDPGFQILNDELIESAREDYLNVEVEADTGPSASKMFAGLETVLKWMERQPKCDYMQLLIVEWRRDLAARKQMKTVKQLT
;
A
#
# COMPACT_ATOMS: atom_id res chain seq x y z
N MET A 1 -9.12 20.01 -1.08
CA MET A 1 -8.43 19.61 0.18
C MET A 1 -7.55 20.77 0.62
N SER A 2 -7.67 21.22 1.86
CA SER A 2 -6.94 22.36 2.41
C SER A 2 -5.70 21.93 3.22
N LEU A 3 -4.72 22.83 3.37
CA LEU A 3 -3.50 22.58 4.18
C LEU A 3 -3.82 22.16 5.63
N GLU A 4 -4.90 22.70 6.18
CA GLU A 4 -5.30 22.44 7.56
C GLU A 4 -5.88 21.03 7.74
N GLU A 5 -6.64 20.54 6.76
CA GLU A 5 -7.16 19.17 6.74
C GLU A 5 -6.02 18.14 6.60
N LEU A 6 -5.06 18.41 5.71
CA LEU A 6 -3.91 17.52 5.46
C LEU A 6 -2.98 17.46 6.68
N ARG A 7 -2.75 18.60 7.37
CA ARG A 7 -2.01 18.64 8.63
C ARG A 7 -2.70 17.82 9.72
N ASN A 8 -4.02 17.83 9.79
CA ASN A 8 -4.75 17.03 10.76
C ASN A 8 -4.68 15.53 10.47
N LEU A 9 -4.57 15.14 9.19
CA LEU A 9 -4.32 13.76 8.78
C LEU A 9 -2.87 13.32 9.03
N LEU A 10 -1.88 14.21 8.90
CA LEU A 10 -0.46 13.91 9.16
C LEU A 10 -0.08 13.87 10.65
N LYS A 11 -0.99 14.21 11.57
CA LYS A 11 -0.81 14.05 13.03
C LYS A 11 -0.80 12.58 13.51
N ILE A 12 -0.69 11.62 12.60
CA ILE A 12 -0.51 10.20 12.93
C ILE A 12 0.81 10.05 13.74
N PRO A 13 0.82 9.27 14.84
CA PRO A 13 2.03 9.04 15.62
C PRO A 13 3.15 8.49 14.73
N GLY A 14 4.26 9.22 14.62
CA GLY A 14 5.40 8.88 13.74
C GLY A 14 5.73 9.92 12.67
N TYR A 15 4.89 10.95 12.47
CA TYR A 15 5.08 12.01 11.47
C TYR A 15 5.27 13.41 12.08
N SER A 16 5.73 13.52 13.33
CA SER A 16 5.84 14.83 14.02
C SER A 16 6.94 15.75 13.51
N GLU A 17 7.78 15.28 12.58
CA GLU A 17 8.90 16.04 11.99
C GLU A 17 8.54 16.75 10.69
N VAL A 18 7.35 16.51 10.12
CA VAL A 18 6.93 17.15 8.87
C VAL A 18 6.54 18.61 9.15
N SER A 19 7.30 19.55 8.59
CA SER A 19 7.06 20.97 8.76
C SER A 19 5.92 21.47 7.86
N THR A 20 5.40 22.65 8.19
CA THR A 20 4.42 23.34 7.34
C THR A 20 4.98 23.68 5.97
N GLU A 21 6.30 23.87 5.88
CA GLU A 21 7.01 24.18 4.64
C GLU A 21 7.04 22.94 3.73
N ASP A 22 7.38 21.77 4.29
CA ASP A 22 7.37 20.49 3.55
C ASP A 22 5.98 20.17 3.00
N THR A 23 4.96 20.43 3.82
CA THR A 23 3.56 20.22 3.44
C THR A 23 3.13 21.15 2.31
N ALA A 24 3.55 22.41 2.36
CA ALA A 24 3.24 23.40 1.32
C ALA A 24 3.97 23.07 0.01
N GLU A 25 5.23 22.63 0.09
CA GLU A 25 6.02 22.21 -1.07
C GLU A 25 5.36 21.01 -1.78
N TRP A 26 4.94 19.98 -1.02
CA TRP A 26 4.26 18.82 -1.59
C TRP A 26 2.92 19.17 -2.24
N MET A 27 2.17 20.12 -1.66
CA MET A 27 0.91 20.59 -2.24
C MET A 27 1.13 21.32 -3.57
N MET A 28 2.20 22.10 -3.71
CA MET A 28 2.52 22.76 -4.99
C MET A 28 2.88 21.75 -6.08
N TYR A 29 3.62 20.69 -5.74
CA TYR A 29 3.90 19.60 -6.68
C TYR A 29 2.63 18.86 -7.07
N ALA A 30 1.72 18.59 -6.11
CA ALA A 30 0.44 17.94 -6.40
C ALA A 30 -0.48 18.79 -7.30
N SER A 31 -0.54 20.11 -7.10
CA SER A 31 -1.33 21.00 -7.96
C SER A 31 -0.75 21.19 -9.35
N SER A 32 0.56 20.99 -9.51
CA SER A 32 1.26 21.12 -10.78
C SER A 32 1.35 19.78 -11.54
N ASP A 33 0.93 18.68 -10.92
CA ASP A 33 0.91 17.36 -11.54
C ASP A 33 -0.22 17.28 -12.58
N PRO A 34 0.08 17.05 -13.87
CA PRO A 34 -0.93 16.80 -14.89
C PRO A 34 -1.85 15.63 -14.54
N GLY A 35 -1.38 14.67 -13.74
CA GLY A 35 -2.19 13.56 -13.23
C GLY A 35 -3.35 13.98 -12.33
N PHE A 36 -3.24 15.12 -11.65
CA PHE A 36 -4.30 15.68 -10.79
C PHE A 36 -5.48 16.22 -11.61
N GLN A 37 -5.24 16.64 -12.86
CA GLN A 37 -6.29 17.11 -13.78
C GLN A 37 -7.05 15.96 -14.48
N ILE A 38 -6.52 14.73 -14.43
CA ILE A 38 -7.17 13.56 -15.04
C ILE A 38 -8.34 13.06 -14.17
N LEU A 39 -8.31 13.36 -12.87
CA LEU A 39 -9.38 13.07 -11.92
C LEU A 39 -10.48 14.14 -11.99
N ASN A 40 -11.11 14.29 -13.16
CA ASN A 40 -12.34 15.08 -13.28
C ASN A 40 -13.49 14.37 -12.57
N ASP A 41 -14.46 15.14 -12.06
CA ASP A 41 -15.61 14.64 -11.29
C ASP A 41 -16.40 13.53 -12.02
N GLU A 42 -16.46 13.56 -13.35
CA GLU A 42 -17.08 12.51 -14.19
C GLU A 42 -16.36 11.14 -14.11
N LEU A 43 -15.02 11.13 -13.98
CA LEU A 43 -14.25 9.89 -13.80
C LEU A 43 -14.48 9.31 -12.41
N ILE A 44 -14.65 10.17 -11.40
CA ILE A 44 -14.93 9.78 -10.02
C ILE A 44 -16.35 9.22 -9.90
N GLU A 45 -17.31 9.81 -10.62
CA GLU A 45 -18.71 9.38 -10.61
C GLU A 45 -18.90 8.05 -11.36
N SER A 46 -18.29 7.89 -12.54
CA SER A 46 -18.28 6.60 -13.26
C SER A 46 -17.59 5.48 -12.49
N ALA A 47 -16.47 5.75 -11.82
CA ALA A 47 -15.83 4.78 -10.94
C ALA A 47 -16.70 4.39 -9.73
N ARG A 48 -17.55 5.31 -9.24
CA ARG A 48 -18.49 5.04 -8.14
C ARG A 48 -19.62 4.12 -8.56
N GLU A 49 -20.16 4.28 -9.76
CA GLU A 49 -21.22 3.41 -10.29
C GLU A 49 -20.69 1.98 -10.54
N ASP A 50 -19.48 1.84 -11.07
CA ASP A 50 -18.85 0.54 -11.29
C ASP A 50 -18.55 -0.23 -9.98
N TYR A 51 -18.26 0.49 -8.89
CA TYR A 51 -17.99 -0.12 -7.57
C TYR A 51 -19.26 -0.62 -6.85
N LEU A 52 -20.44 -0.08 -7.15
CA LEU A 52 -21.68 -0.44 -6.48
C LEU A 52 -22.38 -1.66 -7.09
N ASN A 53 -21.97 -2.09 -8.30
CA ASN A 53 -22.61 -3.17 -9.04
C ASN A 53 -21.82 -4.50 -8.99
N VAL A 54 -20.75 -4.57 -8.21
CA VAL A 54 -20.03 -5.82 -7.96
C VAL A 54 -20.70 -6.50 -6.76
N GLU A 55 -21.53 -7.50 -7.03
CA GLU A 55 -21.87 -8.53 -6.06
C GLU A 55 -20.56 -9.17 -5.60
N VAL A 56 -20.05 -8.71 -4.45
CA VAL A 56 -18.87 -9.29 -3.81
C VAL A 56 -19.33 -10.60 -3.19
N GLU A 57 -19.33 -11.66 -4.01
CA GLU A 57 -19.13 -13.03 -3.54
C GLU A 57 -18.01 -12.98 -2.49
N ALA A 58 -18.27 -13.54 -1.31
CA ALA A 58 -17.32 -13.55 -0.21
C ALA A 58 -16.13 -14.43 -0.58
N ASP A 59 -15.21 -13.86 -1.37
CA ASP A 59 -13.96 -14.49 -1.73
C ASP A 59 -13.18 -14.64 -0.43
N THR A 60 -13.10 -15.89 0.06
CA THR A 60 -12.26 -16.28 1.20
C THR A 60 -10.77 -16.01 0.96
N GLY A 61 -10.42 -15.43 -0.18
CA GLY A 61 -9.09 -15.01 -0.53
C GLY A 61 -8.21 -16.19 -0.91
N PRO A 62 -7.04 -15.92 -1.49
CA PRO A 62 -6.09 -16.96 -1.82
C PRO A 62 -5.65 -17.72 -0.57
N SER A 63 -5.50 -19.04 -0.69
CA SER A 63 -4.92 -19.84 0.38
C SER A 63 -3.55 -19.30 0.81
N ALA A 64 -3.14 -19.56 2.06
CA ALA A 64 -1.83 -19.13 2.54
C ALA A 64 -0.69 -19.60 1.63
N SER A 65 -0.74 -20.84 1.12
CA SER A 65 0.25 -21.35 0.16
C SER A 65 0.31 -20.53 -1.14
N LYS A 66 -0.86 -20.12 -1.67
CA LYS A 66 -0.95 -19.28 -2.87
C LYS A 66 -0.43 -17.86 -2.60
N MET A 67 -0.69 -17.30 -1.41
CA MET A 67 -0.12 -16.03 -0.98
C MET A 67 1.42 -16.08 -0.87
N PHE A 68 1.97 -17.14 -0.29
CA PHE A 68 3.43 -17.31 -0.18
C PHE A 68 4.09 -17.47 -1.56
N ALA A 69 3.49 -18.23 -2.47
CA ALA A 69 3.98 -18.36 -3.85
C ALA A 69 3.96 -17.03 -4.61
N GLY A 70 2.90 -16.22 -4.42
CA GLY A 70 2.83 -14.86 -4.95
C GLY A 70 3.95 -13.97 -4.40
N LEU A 71 4.19 -14.03 -3.10
CA LEU A 71 5.26 -13.27 -2.46
C LEU A 71 6.66 -13.66 -2.97
N GLU A 72 6.93 -14.95 -3.16
CA GLU A 72 8.19 -15.43 -3.73
C GLU A 72 8.41 -14.91 -5.16
N THR A 73 7.32 -14.85 -5.95
CA THR A 73 7.36 -14.29 -7.30
C THR A 73 7.70 -12.80 -7.28
N VAL A 74 7.11 -12.04 -6.36
CA VAL A 74 7.40 -10.60 -6.19
C VAL A 74 8.86 -10.38 -5.76
N LEU A 75 9.38 -11.18 -4.82
CA LEU A 75 10.78 -11.09 -4.40
C LEU A 75 11.74 -11.32 -5.58
N LYS A 76 11.54 -12.38 -6.36
CA LYS A 76 12.34 -12.66 -7.56
C LYS A 76 12.26 -11.54 -8.60
N TRP A 77 11.11 -10.87 -8.70
CA TRP A 77 10.96 -9.72 -9.58
C TRP A 77 11.70 -8.49 -9.05
N MET A 78 11.64 -8.23 -7.74
CA MET A 78 12.33 -7.13 -7.08
C MET A 78 13.85 -7.25 -7.22
N GLU A 79 14.41 -8.44 -7.01
CA GLU A 79 15.86 -8.73 -7.16
C GLU A 79 16.39 -8.38 -8.57
N ARG A 80 15.53 -8.46 -9.60
CA ARG A 80 15.89 -8.16 -10.99
C ARG A 80 15.80 -6.68 -11.34
N GLN A 81 15.29 -5.84 -10.45
CA GLN A 81 15.16 -4.42 -10.72
C GLN A 81 16.52 -3.73 -10.60
N PRO A 82 16.92 -2.90 -11.58
CA PRO A 82 18.23 -2.25 -11.60
C PRO A 82 18.45 -1.24 -10.46
N LYS A 83 17.38 -0.85 -9.76
CA LYS A 83 17.41 0.07 -8.61
C LYS A 83 16.92 -0.59 -7.33
N CYS A 84 16.95 -1.92 -7.24
CA CYS A 84 16.47 -2.61 -6.04
C CYS A 84 17.34 -2.20 -4.84
N ASP A 85 16.71 -1.52 -3.87
CA ASP A 85 17.36 -1.20 -2.60
C ASP A 85 17.46 -2.48 -1.76
N TYR A 86 18.69 -2.91 -1.51
CA TYR A 86 19.01 -4.09 -0.73
C TYR A 86 18.32 -4.09 0.65
N MET A 87 18.17 -2.92 1.28
CA MET A 87 17.51 -2.81 2.58
C MET A 87 16.01 -3.09 2.46
N GLN A 88 15.36 -2.65 1.39
CA GLN A 88 13.95 -2.95 1.13
C GLN A 88 13.75 -4.44 0.87
N LEU A 89 14.65 -5.08 0.11
CA LEU A 89 14.61 -6.51 -0.14
C LEU A 89 14.69 -7.30 1.18
N LEU A 90 15.66 -6.96 2.03
CA LEU A 90 15.85 -7.61 3.34
C LEU A 90 14.63 -7.49 4.25
N ILE A 91 13.96 -6.32 4.25
CA ILE A 91 12.74 -6.11 5.04
C ILE A 91 11.60 -7.01 4.54
N VAL A 92 11.45 -7.18 3.22
CA VAL A 92 10.40 -8.03 2.64
C VAL A 92 10.67 -9.51 2.94
N GLU A 93 11.92 -9.96 2.82
CA GLU A 93 12.32 -11.32 3.20
C GLU A 93 12.09 -11.59 4.69
N TRP A 94 12.45 -10.64 5.54
CA TRP A 94 12.20 -10.76 6.98
C TRP A 94 10.70 -10.86 7.30
N ARG A 95 9.85 -10.08 6.62
CA ARG A 95 8.39 -10.16 6.79
C ARG A 95 7.82 -11.51 6.34
N ARG A 96 8.31 -12.08 5.23
CA ARG A 96 7.98 -13.43 4.78
C ARG A 96 8.27 -14.45 5.87
N ASP A 97 9.50 -14.44 6.38
CA ASP A 97 9.97 -15.42 7.35
C ASP A 97 9.21 -15.27 8.68
N LEU A 98 8.90 -14.05 9.09
CA LEU A 98 8.07 -13.78 10.25
C LEU A 98 6.65 -14.33 10.08
N ALA A 99 6.03 -14.15 8.91
CA ALA A 99 4.71 -14.69 8.61
C ALA A 99 4.70 -16.22 8.62
N ALA A 100 5.69 -16.86 7.98
CA ALA A 100 5.84 -18.32 8.00
C ALA A 100 6.00 -18.88 9.42
N ARG A 101 6.81 -18.22 10.26
CA ARG A 101 6.97 -18.60 11.68
C ARG A 101 5.68 -18.47 12.48
N LYS A 102 4.90 -17.41 12.26
CA LYS A 102 3.60 -17.23 12.91
C LYS A 102 2.63 -18.34 12.50
N GLN A 103 2.54 -18.64 11.20
CA GLN A 103 1.70 -19.72 10.70
C GLN A 103 2.10 -21.07 11.30
N MET A 104 3.40 -21.40 11.33
CA MET A 104 3.89 -22.64 11.95
C MET A 104 3.53 -22.75 13.43
N LYS A 105 3.55 -21.65 14.19
CA LYS A 105 3.13 -21.63 15.59
C LYS A 105 1.63 -21.88 15.74
N THR A 106 0.81 -21.24 14.91
CA THR A 106 -0.64 -21.45 14.90
C THR A 106 -1.00 -22.89 14.56
N VAL A 107 -0.35 -23.49 13.55
CA VAL A 107 -0.55 -24.90 13.19
C VAL A 107 -0.16 -25.83 14.35
N LYS A 108 0.98 -25.59 15.00
CA LYS A 108 1.42 -26.38 16.17
C LYS A 108 0.51 -26.26 17.40
N GLN A 109 -0.23 -25.18 17.55
CA GLN A 109 -1.22 -25.02 18.65
C GLN A 109 -2.56 -25.69 18.34
N LEU A 110 -2.85 -25.94 17.06
CA LEU A 110 -4.05 -26.61 16.58
C LEU A 110 -3.90 -28.14 16.46
N THR A 111 -2.69 -28.67 16.69
CA THR A 111 -2.36 -30.11 16.62
C THR A 111 -2.11 -30.65 18.02
#